data_AF-A0A662VCX7-F1
#
_entry.id   AF-A0A662VCX7-F1
#
_cell.length_a   1.000
_cell.length_b   1.000
_cell.length_c   1.000
_cell.angle_alpha   90.00
_cell.angle_beta   90.00
_cell.angle_gamma   90.00
#
_symmetry.space_group_name_H-M   'P 1'
#
loop_
_entity.id
_entity.type
_entity.pdbx_description
1 polymer ?
#
loop_
_entity_poly.entity_id
_entity_poly.type
_entity_poly.pdbx_seq_one_letter_code
_entity_poly.pdbx_strand_id
1 'polypeptide(L)' 'MEYEEVTDVIIRKNLRVSELIELYSKIHGFNASHISVAAKILVEGIKNSDLRFLAFTGNL' A
#
# COMPACT_ATOMS: atom_id res chain seq x y z
N MET A 1 -10.28 -5.34 -18.01
CA MET A 1 -9.40 -4.48 -17.20
C MET A 1 -10.30 -3.51 -16.48
N GLU A 2 -10.36 -3.56 -15.15
CA GLU A 2 -11.04 -2.54 -14.37
C GLU A 2 -10.12 -1.32 -14.28
N TYR A 3 -10.68 -0.14 -14.52
CA TYR A 3 -9.99 1.13 -14.37
C TYR A 3 -10.35 1.71 -13.01
N GLU A 4 -9.35 2.10 -12.22
CA GLU A 4 -9.58 2.80 -10.94
C GLU A 4 -9.55 4.33 -11.16
N GLU A 5 -10.45 5.03 -10.47
CA GLU A 5 -10.58 6.48 -10.57
C GLU A 5 -9.42 7.19 -9.86
N VAL A 6 -8.77 8.12 -10.55
CA VAL A 6 -7.73 8.98 -9.97
C VAL A 6 -8.38 10.22 -9.37
N THR A 7 -8.13 10.46 -8.09
CA THR A 7 -8.75 11.56 -7.34
C THR A 7 -7.71 12.46 -6.68
N ASP A 8 -7.98 13.75 -6.67
CA ASP A 8 -7.20 14.71 -5.89
C ASP A 8 -7.49 14.52 -4.39
N VAL A 9 -6.44 14.62 -3.57
CA VAL A 9 -6.54 14.41 -2.12
C VAL A 9 -5.91 15.54 -1.32
N ILE A 10 -6.52 15.88 -0.19
CA ILE A 10 -6.00 16.88 0.75
C ILE A 10 -5.31 16.15 1.90
N ILE A 11 -4.01 16.40 2.06
CA ILE A 11 -3.22 15.86 3.17
C ILE A 11 -3.36 16.77 4.39
N ARG A 12 -3.62 16.18 5.55
CA ARG A 12 -3.73 16.88 6.84
C ARG A 12 -2.59 16.44 7.77
N LYS A 13 -2.15 17.33 8.67
CA LYS A 13 -0.99 17.12 9.56
C LYS A 13 -1.09 15.89 10.48
N ASN A 14 -2.32 15.46 10.81
CA ASN A 14 -2.58 14.38 11.77
C ASN A 14 -3.10 13.09 11.11
N LEU A 15 -2.75 12.85 9.84
CA LEU A 15 -3.11 11.59 9.17
C LEU A 15 -2.40 10.41 9.84
N ARG A 16 -3.16 9.34 10.06
CA ARG A 16 -2.61 8.03 10.42
C ARG A 16 -1.93 7.41 9.20
N VAL A 17 -0.94 6.54 9.43
CA VAL A 17 -0.26 5.81 8.36
C VAL A 17 -1.24 5.00 7.51
N SER A 18 -2.24 4.36 8.13
CA SER A 18 -3.28 3.63 7.39
C SER A 18 -4.08 4.53 6.45
N GLU A 19 -4.39 5.75 6.87
CA GLU A 19 -5.11 6.73 6.04
C GLU A 19 -4.23 7.20 4.89
N LEU A 20 -2.92 7.38 5.12
CA LEU A 20 -1.97 7.70 4.05
C LEU A 20 -1.91 6.58 2.99
N ILE A 21 -1.91 5.31 3.40
CA ILE A 21 -1.92 4.16 2.48
C ILE A 21 -3.20 4.11 1.63
N GLU A 22 -4.34 4.52 2.19
CA GLU A 22 -5.59 4.68 1.43
C GLU A 22 -5.54 5.86 0.46
N LEU A 23 -4.91 6.98 0.85
CA LEU A 23 -4.70 8.09 -0.08
C LEU A 23 -3.81 7.68 -1.26
N TYR A 24 -2.79 6.85 -1.03
CA TYR A 24 -1.96 6.28 -2.09
C TYR A 24 -2.73 5.38 -3.06
N SER A 25 -3.81 4.72 -2.64
CA SER A 25 -4.70 4.00 -3.55
C SER A 25 -5.73 4.88 -4.24
N LYS A 26 -5.76 6.20 -3.98
CA LYS A 26 -6.75 7.12 -4.57
C LYS A 26 -6.13 8.07 -5.58
N ILE A 27 -4.88 8.49 -5.32
CA ILE A 27 -4.14 9.39 -6.20
C ILE A 27 -3.48 8.69 -7.39
N HIS A 28 -3.44 7.35 -7.39
CA HIS A 28 -2.85 6.48 -8.42
C HIS A 28 -1.68 7.07 -9.24
N GLY A 29 -0.47 6.59 -9.00
CA GLY A 29 0.68 6.96 -9.83
C GLY A 29 2.01 6.44 -9.29
N PHE A 30 2.94 6.18 -10.21
CA PHE A 30 4.33 5.79 -9.95
C PHE A 30 4.46 4.72 -8.85
N ASN A 31 5.12 5.06 -7.73
CA ASN A 31 5.38 4.15 -6.62
C ASN A 31 4.30 4.19 -5.54
N ALA A 32 3.46 5.22 -5.47
CA ALA A 32 2.44 5.33 -4.43
C ALA A 32 1.41 4.21 -4.53
N SER A 33 0.92 3.93 -5.74
CA SER A 33 0.00 2.82 -5.99
C SER A 33 0.64 1.47 -5.63
N HIS A 34 1.92 1.26 -5.99
CA HIS A 34 2.64 0.04 -5.63
C HIS A 34 2.78 -0.15 -4.12
N ILE A 35 3.04 0.92 -3.36
CA ILE A 35 3.10 0.85 -1.90
C ILE A 35 1.76 0.41 -1.32
N SER A 36 0.65 0.99 -1.80
CA SER A 36 -0.68 0.61 -1.31
C SER A 36 -1.04 -0.84 -1.64
N VAL A 37 -0.72 -1.30 -2.86
CA VAL A 37 -0.91 -2.69 -3.27
C VAL A 37 -0.03 -3.64 -2.44
N ALA A 38 1.24 -3.31 -2.24
CA ALA A 38 2.15 -4.12 -1.42
C ALA A 38 1.66 -4.24 0.04
N ALA A 39 1.14 -3.15 0.62
CA ALA A 39 0.53 -3.18 1.94
C ALA A 39 -0.69 -4.11 2.00
N LYS A 40 -1.57 -4.09 0.99
CA LYS A 40 -2.72 -5.00 0.89
C LYS A 40 -2.28 -6.46 0.79
N ILE A 41 -1.30 -6.77 -0.07
CA ILE A 41 -0.73 -8.12 -0.23
C ILE A 41 -0.11 -8.60 1.08
N LEU A 42 0.63 -7.74 1.78
CA LEU A 42 1.23 -8.10 3.06
C LEU A 42 0.16 -8.41 4.12
N VAL A 43 -0.89 -7.60 4.21
CA VAL A 43 -2.02 -7.83 5.12
C VAL A 43 -2.71 -9.15 4.80
N GLU A 44 -2.93 -9.46 3.52
CA GLU A 44 -3.48 -10.73 3.07
C GLU A 44 -2.58 -11.91 3.49
N GLY A 45 -1.28 -11.83 3.21
CA GLY A 45 -0.32 -12.88 3.55
C GLY A 45 -0.19 -13.11 5.06
N ILE A 46 -0.33 -12.06 5.88
CA ILE A 46 -0.35 -12.20 7.34
C ILE A 46 -1.60 -12.94 7.80
N LYS A 47 -2.77 -12.68 7.18
CA LYS A 47 -4.05 -13.23 7.61
C LYS A 47 -4.30 -14.65 7.12
N ASN A 48 -3.86 -14.96 5.91
CA ASN A 48 -4.35 -16.13 5.17
C ASN A 48 -3.28 -17.18 4.86
N SER A 49 -1.99 -16.89 5.10
CA SER A 49 -0.92 -17.82 4.73
C SER A 49 -0.40 -18.65 5.90
N ASP A 50 -0.36 -19.98 5.70
CA ASP A 50 0.20 -20.93 6.66
C ASP A 50 1.72 -20.79 6.82
N LEU A 51 2.42 -20.41 5.74
CA LEU A 51 3.87 -20.23 5.69
C LEU A 51 4.24 -18.92 5.01
N ARG A 52 5.24 -18.22 5.56
CA ARG A 52 5.69 -16.90 5.10
C ARG A 52 7.22 -16.88 4.99
N PHE A 53 7.73 -16.48 3.83
CA PHE A 53 9.16 -16.30 3.59
C PHE A 53 9.50 -14.81 3.50
N LEU A 54 10.53 -14.39 4.22
CA LEU A 54 11.09 -13.04 4.15
C LEU A 54 12.58 -13.14 3.79
N ALA A 55 12.99 -12.45 2.74
CA ALA A 55 14.36 -12.42 2.26
C ALA A 55 14.78 -10.97 2.01
N PHE A 56 16.00 -10.63 2.40
CA PHE A 56 16.57 -9.30 2.26
C PHE A 56 18.09 -9.37 2.10
N THR A 57 18.67 -8.32 1.53
CA THR A 57 20.12 -8.15 1.35
C THR A 57 20.74 -7.57 2.63
N GLY A 58 22.06 -7.75 2.85
CA GLY A 58 22.70 -7.40 4.13
C GLY A 58 22.75 -5.90 4.51
N ASN A 59 22.24 -5.02 3.65
CA ASN A 59 22.08 -3.59 3.92
C ASN A 59 20.68 -3.23 4.47
N LEU A 60 19.80 -4.22 4.60
CA LEU A 60 18.48 -4.14 5.22
C LEU A 60 18.50 -4.92 6.54
#